data_AF-A0A5N6A9X1-F1
#
_entry.id   AF-A0A5N6A9X1-F1
#
_cell.length_a   1.000
_cell.length_b   1.000
_cell.length_c   1.000
_cell.angle_alpha   90.00
_cell.angle_beta   90.00
_cell.angle_gamma   90.00
#
_symmetry.space_group_name_H-M   'P 1'
#
loop_
_entity.id
_entity.type
_entity.pdbx_description
1 polymer ?
#
loop_
_entity_poly.entity_id
_entity_poly.type
_entity_poly.pdbx_seq_one_letter_code
_entity_poly.pdbx_strand_id
1 'polypeptide(L)'
;MSATLARLVTFVELNAGHSTARQLSVDARLEAELSDGRRVVLLDDRGWTMSAGGADVRAFLTVEDIEADARTVVGPDEPVEGETHAEMAAAHWGALAALLARQGVTVSGPQLERARHDVELSPRLRHWIS
;
A
#
# COMPACT_ATOMS: atom_id res chain seq x y z
N MET A 1 9.16 -6.18 26.78
CA MET A 1 7.84 -5.67 26.36
C MET A 1 7.64 -6.11 24.92
N SER A 2 6.50 -6.71 24.56
CA SER A 2 6.21 -7.03 23.16
C SER A 2 5.74 -5.78 22.43
N ALA A 3 6.25 -5.55 21.22
CA ALA A 3 5.85 -4.41 20.41
C ALA A 3 4.43 -4.61 19.86
N THR A 4 3.64 -3.54 19.81
CA THR A 4 2.28 -3.55 19.25
C THR A 4 2.24 -2.81 17.93
N LEU A 5 1.19 -3.02 17.13
CA LEU A 5 0.96 -2.22 15.92
C LEU A 5 0.78 -0.74 16.31
N ALA A 6 1.52 0.15 15.65
CA ALA A 6 1.34 1.60 15.76
C ALA A 6 0.53 2.15 14.57
N ARG A 7 0.89 1.76 13.34
CA ARG A 7 0.16 2.10 12.10
C ARG A 7 0.55 1.20 10.94
N LEU A 8 -0.24 1.24 9.88
CA LEU A 8 0.15 0.77 8.56
C LEU A 8 0.80 1.90 7.76
N VAL A 9 1.80 1.54 6.96
CA VAL A 9 2.49 2.46 6.06
C VAL A 9 2.62 1.80 4.70
N THR A 10 2.09 2.42 3.64
CA THR A 10 2.47 2.07 2.27
C THR A 10 3.59 2.97 1.81
N PHE A 11 4.77 2.39 1.57
CA PHE A 11 5.86 3.09 0.90
C PHE A 11 5.72 2.94 -0.61
N VAL A 12 5.73 4.05 -1.35
CA VAL A 12 5.57 4.06 -2.81
C VAL A 12 6.86 4.56 -3.46
N GLU A 13 7.44 3.72 -4.30
CA GLU A 13 8.69 4.00 -5.02
C GLU A 13 8.44 4.18 -6.51
N LEU A 14 9.09 5.19 -7.10
CA LEU A 14 9.06 5.39 -8.55
C LEU A 14 9.84 4.28 -9.24
N ASN A 15 9.18 3.55 -10.12
CA ASN A 15 9.84 2.64 -11.04
C ASN A 15 10.34 3.42 -12.27
N ALA A 16 11.53 4.02 -12.14
CA ALA A 16 12.06 4.95 -13.13
C ALA A 16 12.35 4.29 -14.50
N GLY A 17 12.66 2.99 -14.54
CA GLY A 17 12.90 2.26 -15.79
C GLY A 17 11.62 2.05 -16.62
N HIS A 18 10.46 2.08 -15.96
CA HIS A 18 9.15 1.86 -16.55
C HIS A 18 8.27 3.12 -16.57
N SER A 19 8.79 4.24 -16.10
CA SER A 19 8.12 5.54 -16.09
C SER A 19 8.59 6.41 -17.25
N THR A 20 7.65 7.12 -17.87
CA THR A 20 7.89 8.07 -18.95
C THR A 20 7.03 9.31 -18.75
N ALA A 21 7.18 10.35 -19.58
CA ALA A 21 6.29 11.52 -19.51
C ALA A 21 4.79 11.15 -19.64
N ARG A 22 4.46 10.03 -20.29
CA ARG A 22 3.05 9.62 -20.52
C ARG A 22 2.57 8.50 -19.58
N GLN A 23 3.47 7.95 -18.78
CA GLN A 23 3.19 6.78 -17.96
C GLN A 23 3.94 6.85 -16.64
N LEU A 24 3.21 6.76 -15.53
CA LEU A 24 3.77 6.51 -14.22
C LEU A 24 3.78 5.01 -13.97
N SER A 25 4.90 4.47 -13.47
CA SER A 25 4.99 3.12 -12.94
C SER A 25 5.61 3.19 -11.54
N VAL A 26 4.99 2.53 -10.58
CA VAL A 26 5.42 2.54 -9.18
C VAL A 26 5.33 1.17 -8.55
N ASP A 27 6.24 0.93 -7.61
CA ASP A 27 6.21 -0.21 -6.71
C ASP A 27 5.65 0.25 -5.36
N ALA A 28 4.87 -0.60 -4.70
CA ALA A 28 4.21 -0.32 -3.44
C ALA A 28 4.52 -1.41 -2.42
N ARG A 29 5.01 -1.01 -1.24
CA ARG A 29 5.30 -1.92 -0.14
C ARG A 29 4.46 -1.55 1.07
N LEU A 30 3.64 -2.48 1.54
CA LEU A 30 2.87 -2.33 2.77
C LEU A 30 3.70 -2.81 3.97
N GLU A 31 3.80 -1.98 4.99
CA GLU A 31 4.54 -2.24 6.22
C GLU A 31 3.66 -1.99 7.44
N ALA A 32 3.87 -2.78 8.49
CA ALA A 32 3.41 -2.46 9.83
C ALA A 32 4.52 -1.75 10.58
N GLU A 33 4.29 -0.49 10.96
CA GLU A 33 5.14 0.18 11.93
C GLU A 33 4.71 -0.23 13.34
N LEU A 34 5.67 -0.69 14.14
CA LEU A 34 5.46 -1.15 15.50
C LEU A 34 5.73 -0.01 16.50
N SER A 35 5.25 -0.17 17.73
CA SER A 35 5.43 0.79 18.82
C SER A 35 6.89 1.06 19.20
N ASP A 36 7.81 0.19 18.80
CA ASP A 36 9.26 0.34 19.02
C ASP A 36 9.98 0.99 17.81
N GLY A 37 9.23 1.44 16.80
CA GLY A 37 9.74 2.09 15.60
C GLY A 37 10.24 1.12 14.51
N ARG A 38 10.27 -0.19 14.76
CA ARG A 38 10.59 -1.17 13.72
C ARG A 38 9.45 -1.24 12.71
N ARG A 39 9.81 -1.54 11.46
CA ARG A 39 8.85 -1.81 10.38
C ARG A 39 8.95 -3.26 9.94
N VAL A 40 7.79 -3.91 9.81
CA VAL A 40 7.66 -5.28 9.31
C VAL A 40 6.96 -5.22 7.96
N VAL A 41 7.62 -5.76 6.93
CA VAL A 41 7.03 -5.86 5.60
C VAL A 41 5.89 -6.87 5.61
N LEU A 42 4.74 -6.47 5.07
CA LEU A 42 3.54 -7.28 4.94
C LEU A 42 3.31 -7.70 3.49
N LEU A 43 3.48 -6.77 2.56
CA LEU A 43 3.39 -7.00 1.10
C LEU A 43 4.51 -6.21 0.43
N ASP A 44 5.27 -6.83 -0.47
CA ASP A 44 6.37 -6.21 -1.23
C ASP A 44 6.29 -6.48 -2.75
N ASP A 45 5.18 -7.05 -3.20
CA ASP A 45 4.91 -7.47 -4.57
C ASP A 45 3.81 -6.62 -5.24
N ARG A 46 3.46 -5.47 -4.64
CA ARG A 46 2.41 -4.58 -5.12
C ARG A 46 2.99 -3.42 -5.92
N GLY A 47 2.16 -2.82 -6.75
CA GLY A 47 2.52 -1.73 -7.64
C GLY A 47 1.44 -1.48 -8.67
N TRP A 48 1.53 -0.38 -9.40
CA TRP A 48 0.60 -0.08 -10.48
C TRP A 48 1.24 0.79 -11.55
N THR A 49 0.50 0.92 -12.65
CA THR A 49 0.86 1.79 -13.76
C THR A 49 -0.33 2.67 -14.12
N MET A 50 -0.08 3.96 -14.32
CA MET A 50 -1.06 4.92 -14.81
C MET A 50 -0.58 5.51 -16.13
N SER A 51 -1.49 5.66 -17.10
CA SER A 51 -1.17 6.24 -18.40
C SER A 51 -2.13 7.37 -18.73
N ALA A 52 -1.61 8.48 -19.24
CA ALA A 52 -2.42 9.54 -19.84
C ALA A 52 -2.32 9.42 -21.36
N GLY A 53 -3.46 9.23 -22.04
CA GLY A 53 -3.58 8.90 -23.47
C GLY A 53 -3.00 9.95 -24.44
N GLY A 54 -1.68 10.13 -24.44
CA GLY A 54 -0.91 11.05 -25.29
C GLY A 54 -0.39 12.30 -24.59
N ALA A 55 -0.99 12.70 -23.47
CA ALA A 55 -0.59 13.85 -22.67
C ALA A 55 0.44 13.50 -21.58
N ASP A 56 1.07 14.51 -20.99
CA ASP A 56 1.91 14.30 -19.82
C ASP A 56 1.06 13.84 -18.64
N VAL A 57 1.36 12.67 -18.07
CA VAL A 57 0.56 12.08 -16.98
C VAL A 57 0.62 12.94 -15.70
N ARG A 58 1.72 13.68 -15.50
CA ARG A 58 1.91 14.54 -14.33
C ARG A 58 0.93 15.71 -14.31
N ALA A 59 0.38 16.10 -15.46
CA ALA A 59 -0.61 17.18 -15.54
C ALA A 59 -1.95 16.83 -14.86
N PHE A 60 -2.20 15.55 -14.57
CA PHE A 60 -3.46 15.04 -14.02
C PHE A 60 -3.27 14.28 -12.71
N LEU A 61 -2.06 14.26 -12.17
CA LEU A 61 -1.70 13.43 -11.04
C LEU A 61 -1.52 14.32 -9.80
N THR A 62 -2.31 14.08 -8.77
CA THR A 62 -2.10 14.72 -7.46
C THR A 62 -1.41 13.75 -6.51
N VAL A 63 -0.84 14.29 -5.42
CA VAL A 63 -0.33 13.44 -4.33
C VAL A 63 -1.46 12.61 -3.75
N GLU A 64 -2.63 13.22 -3.58
CA GLU A 64 -3.84 12.62 -3.05
C GLU A 64 -4.30 11.43 -3.90
N ASP A 65 -4.23 11.52 -5.23
CA ASP A 65 -4.57 10.41 -6.13
C ASP A 65 -3.61 9.23 -5.95
N ILE A 66 -2.29 9.49 -5.89
CA ILE A 66 -1.29 8.43 -5.66
C ILE A 66 -1.53 7.77 -4.29
N GLU A 67 -1.85 8.57 -3.27
CA GLU A 67 -2.13 8.03 -1.94
C GLU A 67 -3.42 7.20 -1.89
N ALA A 68 -4.44 7.56 -2.66
CA ALA A 68 -5.66 6.76 -2.79
C ALA A 68 -5.37 5.44 -3.50
N ASP A 69 -4.69 5.49 -4.65
CA ASP A 69 -4.30 4.30 -5.42
C ASP A 69 -3.39 3.37 -4.59
N ALA A 70 -2.43 3.92 -3.85
CA ALA A 70 -1.55 3.17 -2.97
C ALA A 70 -2.30 2.36 -1.91
N ARG A 71 -3.42 2.88 -1.38
CA ARG A 71 -4.26 2.17 -0.41
C ARG A 71 -5.11 1.10 -1.08
N THR A 72 -5.58 1.37 -2.30
CA THR A 72 -6.34 0.41 -3.11
C THR A 72 -5.49 -0.81 -3.47
N VAL A 73 -4.27 -0.61 -4.00
CA VAL A 73 -3.45 -1.72 -4.54
C VAL A 73 -2.89 -2.66 -3.47
N VAL A 74 -2.70 -2.16 -2.25
CA VAL A 74 -2.29 -2.99 -1.10
C VAL A 74 -3.48 -3.49 -0.28
N GLY A 75 -4.70 -3.11 -0.67
CA GLY A 75 -5.93 -3.50 0.00
C GLY A 75 -6.43 -4.87 -0.45
N PRO A 76 -7.64 -5.25 0.00
CA PRO A 76 -8.29 -6.47 -0.44
C PRO A 76 -8.51 -6.48 -1.97
N ASP A 77 -8.33 -7.63 -2.59
CA ASP A 77 -8.67 -7.80 -4.00
C ASP A 77 -10.20 -7.76 -4.21
N GLU A 78 -10.62 -7.39 -5.42
CA GLU A 78 -12.04 -7.38 -5.81
C GLU A 78 -12.62 -8.80 -5.76
N PRO A 79 -13.87 -8.98 -5.27
CA PRO A 79 -14.50 -10.29 -5.22
C PRO A 79 -14.76 -10.86 -6.62
N VAL A 80 -14.57 -12.17 -6.78
CA VAL A 80 -15.07 -12.87 -7.98
C VAL A 80 -16.55 -13.25 -7.83
N GLU A 81 -17.17 -13.76 -8.89
CA GLU A 81 -18.58 -14.17 -8.85
C GLU A 81 -18.83 -15.18 -7.71
N GLY A 82 -19.74 -14.82 -6.80
CA GLY A 82 -20.10 -15.62 -5.63
C GLY A 82 -19.41 -15.20 -4.33
N GLU A 83 -18.43 -14.30 -4.37
CA GLU A 83 -17.77 -13.73 -3.20
C GLU A 83 -18.30 -12.33 -2.89
N THR A 84 -18.19 -11.94 -1.62
CA THR A 84 -18.51 -10.59 -1.15
C THR A 84 -17.25 -9.80 -0.83
N HIS A 85 -17.35 -8.48 -0.93
CA HIS A 85 -16.27 -7.58 -0.50
C HIS A 85 -15.87 -7.79 0.97
N ALA A 86 -16.82 -8.15 1.83
CA ALA A 86 -16.57 -8.42 3.24
C ALA A 86 -15.73 -9.70 3.45
N GLU A 87 -15.96 -10.74 2.64
CA GLU A 87 -15.16 -11.97 2.67
C GLU A 87 -13.73 -11.72 2.19
N MET A 88 -13.57 -10.97 1.09
CA MET A 88 -12.25 -10.59 0.57
C MET A 88 -11.48 -9.73 1.58
N ALA A 89 -12.15 -8.76 2.20
CA ALA A 89 -11.56 -7.94 3.26
C ALA A 89 -11.14 -8.80 4.46
N ALA A 90 -12.00 -9.67 4.95
CA ALA A 90 -11.69 -10.54 6.09
C ALA A 90 -10.50 -11.47 5.80
N ALA A 91 -10.45 -12.07 4.60
CA ALA A 91 -9.35 -12.92 4.16
C ALA A 91 -8.03 -12.13 4.05
N HIS A 92 -8.07 -10.96 3.41
CA HIS A 92 -6.93 -10.08 3.25
C HIS A 92 -6.33 -9.67 4.60
N TRP A 93 -7.12 -9.03 5.47
CA TRP A 93 -6.63 -8.55 6.76
C TRP A 93 -6.26 -9.70 7.72
N GLY A 94 -6.96 -10.84 7.63
CA GLY A 94 -6.63 -12.06 8.37
C GLY A 94 -5.26 -12.63 7.98
N ALA A 95 -4.93 -12.64 6.69
CA ALA A 95 -3.63 -13.08 6.20
C ALA A 95 -2.50 -12.17 6.71
N LEU A 96 -2.68 -10.85 6.66
CA LEU A 96 -1.69 -9.89 7.17
C LEU A 96 -1.49 -10.02 8.69
N ALA A 97 -2.57 -10.22 9.44
CA ALA A 97 -2.50 -10.50 10.88
C ALA A 97 -1.70 -11.79 11.17
N ALA A 98 -1.89 -12.84 10.36
CA ALA A 98 -1.13 -14.08 10.50
C ALA A 98 0.38 -13.88 10.22
N LEU A 99 0.75 -13.02 9.26
CA LEU A 99 2.14 -12.64 9.01
C LEU A 99 2.77 -11.95 10.23
N LEU A 100 2.06 -11.01 10.85
CA LEU A 100 2.52 -10.33 12.06
C LEU A 100 2.63 -11.26 13.26
N ALA A 101 1.69 -12.20 13.42
CA ALA A 101 1.73 -13.19 14.49
C ALA A 101 2.99 -14.07 14.41
N ARG A 102 3.43 -14.43 13.20
CA ARG A 102 4.70 -15.17 12.97
C ARG A 102 5.93 -14.39 13.40
N GLN A 103 5.83 -13.06 13.47
CA GLN A 103 6.87 -12.14 13.94
C GLN A 103 6.70 -11.77 15.43
N GLY A 104 5.77 -12.42 16.15
CA GLY A 104 5.51 -12.18 17.56
C GLY A 104 4.65 -10.96 17.86
N VAL A 105 3.97 -10.38 16.85
CA VAL A 105 3.06 -9.23 17.01
C VAL A 105 1.62 -9.72 16.93
N THR A 106 0.90 -9.64 18.05
CA THR A 106 -0.51 -10.05 18.12
C THR A 106 -1.43 -8.90 17.75
N VAL A 107 -2.08 -9.01 16.59
CA VAL A 107 -3.13 -8.10 16.12
C VAL A 107 -4.16 -8.88 15.32
N SER A 108 -5.43 -8.49 15.36
CA SER A 108 -6.49 -9.11 14.57
C SER A 108 -6.69 -8.41 13.22
N GLY A 109 -7.24 -9.13 12.24
CA GLY A 109 -7.60 -8.55 10.94
C GLY A 109 -8.47 -7.28 11.07
N PRO A 110 -9.57 -7.28 11.86
CA PRO A 110 -10.38 -6.08 12.06
C PRO A 110 -9.64 -4.92 12.74
N GLN A 111 -8.57 -5.18 13.52
CA GLN A 111 -7.73 -4.12 14.05
C GLN A 111 -6.82 -3.52 12.98
N LEU A 112 -6.31 -4.33 12.04
CA LEU A 112 -5.54 -3.85 10.89
C LEU A 112 -6.41 -3.03 9.94
N GLU A 113 -7.61 -3.51 9.63
CA GLU A 113 -8.57 -2.81 8.77
C GLU A 113 -8.89 -1.39 9.27
N ARG A 114 -8.96 -1.20 10.59
CA ARG A 114 -9.24 0.11 11.20
C ARG A 114 -7.98 0.87 11.62
N ALA A 115 -6.80 0.30 11.37
CA ALA A 115 -5.56 0.94 11.75
C ALA A 115 -5.38 2.22 10.93
N ARG A 116 -4.72 3.21 11.53
CA ARG A 116 -4.23 4.36 10.76
C ARG A 116 -3.36 3.84 9.62
N HIS A 117 -3.60 4.34 8.41
CA HIS A 117 -2.87 3.97 7.21
C HIS A 117 -2.28 5.21 6.52
N ASP A 118 -0.98 5.39 6.70
CA ASP A 118 -0.22 6.46 6.08
C ASP A 118 0.38 5.99 4.75
N VAL A 119 0.60 6.93 3.83
CA VAL A 119 1.33 6.67 2.58
C VAL A 119 2.58 7.53 2.56
N GLU A 120 3.72 6.90 2.28
CA GLU A 120 5.03 7.54 2.21
C GLU A 120 5.56 7.47 0.77
N LEU A 121 5.48 8.58 0.04
CA LEU A 121 6.09 8.70 -1.28
C LEU A 121 7.62 8.84 -1.15
N SER A 122 8.36 8.03 -1.92
CA SER A 122 9.82 8.14 -2.03
C SER A 122 10.24 9.56 -2.49
N PRO A 123 11.43 10.05 -2.11
CA PRO A 123 11.92 11.36 -2.57
C PRO A 123 11.97 11.49 -4.10
N ARG A 124 12.30 10.40 -4.79
CA ARG A 124 12.31 10.33 -6.26
C ARG A 124 10.91 10.52 -6.85
N LEU A 125 9.90 9.83 -6.30
CA LEU A 125 8.52 9.98 -6.75
C LEU A 125 8.02 11.40 -6.49
N ARG A 126 8.29 11.96 -5.29
CA ARG A 126 7.92 13.34 -4.95
C ARG A 126 8.52 14.38 -5.91
N HIS A 127 9.78 14.20 -6.28
CA HIS A 127 10.43 15.08 -7.24
C HIS A 127 9.91 14.88 -8.67
N TRP A 128 9.47 13.66 -9.01
CA TRP A 128 8.97 13.36 -10.35
C TRP A 128 7.58 13.96 -10.60
N ILE A 129 6.74 14.04 -9.56
CA ILE A 129 5.38 14.63 -9.62
C ILE A 129 5.34 16.14 -9.36
N SER A 130 6.45 16.75 -8.90
CA SER A 130 6.58 18.19 -8.69
C SER A 130 6.92 18.94 -9.96
#